data_AF-A0A9D5MSJ3-F1
#
_entry.id   AF-A0A9D5MSJ3-F1
#
_cell.length_a   1.000
_cell.length_b   1.000
_cell.length_c   1.000
_cell.angle_alpha   90.00
_cell.angle_beta   90.00
_cell.angle_gamma   90.00
#
_symmetry.space_group_name_H-M   'P 1'
#
loop_
_entity.id
_entity.type
_entity.pdbx_description
1 polymer ?
#
loop_
_entity_poly.entity_id
_entity_poly.type
_entity_poly.pdbx_seq_one_letter_code
_entity_poly.pdbx_strand_id
1 'polypeptide(L)'
;MKKKAKKVISIYLIICLCLCFTACRTVNESQVAEESETYISEEYNLQPESNEENSNTDNSTESMIAPSKEEVIAMRAVVLDGMSEEEISRLKENIKVANTTMEYAYLNDNIFDKLSDADSPYWQYFDKTGEIQIGWWYNRYIIQKDAIMQAEGITEAEFYEREYEPGMAYNRFDAANFIELIEDMQLSVQNEMLSADLQQLIDLTYMASVTHKMEYANQIYKILHDLDYFLLRYGIEDVGAYTQDKGTVAKYYGVLTVYGATPYKLDETNSYNVLYQETVENDFIKYGEMERVHQEFKDADGIVTYYYDMECFYFDDTYPEKLNETLQDYYDSVEEAYIQDAQVYAEPFEEDVNTPCNSLIFQYFTYVDEDYVSLVYNDVCYMGGAHPYSAKKGITIDCVTGEVVDVQRFLDDSDEEIGEQLQSVLGMDTASMDEWDFYLTETSVVFFYYDPKYWDSVAARRVR
;
A
#
# COMPACT_ATOMS: atom_id res chain seq x y z
N MET A 1 -46.36 -8.34 33.82
CA MET A 1 -45.29 -7.33 33.65
C MET A 1 -44.23 -7.51 34.71
N LYS A 2 -43.14 -8.22 34.39
CA LYS A 2 -41.92 -8.28 35.22
C LYS A 2 -40.76 -7.86 34.31
N LYS A 3 -40.17 -6.68 34.57
CA LYS A 3 -38.93 -6.23 33.93
C LYS A 3 -37.84 -7.24 34.31
N LYS A 4 -37.38 -8.05 33.35
CA LYS A 4 -36.10 -8.77 33.48
C LYS A 4 -35.01 -7.75 33.16
N ALA A 5 -34.21 -7.42 34.16
CA ALA A 5 -32.96 -6.71 33.98
C ALA A 5 -32.09 -7.50 33.00
N LYS A 6 -31.79 -6.92 31.84
CA LYS A 6 -30.73 -7.43 30.97
C LYS A 6 -29.42 -7.21 31.73
N LYS A 7 -28.77 -8.30 32.13
CA LYS A 7 -27.35 -8.27 32.50
C LYS A 7 -26.60 -7.91 31.22
N VAL A 8 -26.08 -6.68 31.16
CA VAL A 8 -25.03 -6.32 30.22
C VAL A 8 -23.79 -7.07 30.71
N ILE A 9 -23.40 -8.13 29.99
CA ILE A 9 -22.07 -8.71 30.13
C ILE A 9 -21.24 -7.92 29.12
N SER A 10 -20.60 -6.85 29.60
CA SER A 10 -19.52 -6.21 28.86
C SER A 10 -18.39 -7.22 28.74
N ILE A 11 -18.20 -7.78 27.55
CA ILE A 11 -16.94 -8.44 27.22
C ILE A 11 -15.93 -7.30 27.11
N TYR A 12 -15.14 -7.14 28.17
CA TYR A 12 -13.94 -6.32 28.12
C TYR A 12 -12.94 -7.07 27.26
N LEU A 13 -12.78 -6.63 26.01
CA LEU A 13 -11.58 -6.88 25.24
C LEU A 13 -10.47 -6.12 25.96
N ILE A 14 -9.69 -6.81 26.79
CA ILE A 14 -8.52 -6.24 27.44
C ILE A 14 -7.46 -6.06 26.36
N ILE A 15 -7.49 -4.90 25.72
CA ILE A 15 -6.30 -4.27 25.13
C ILE A 15 -6.24 -2.89 25.80
N CYS A 16 -5.61 -2.87 26.97
CA CYS A 16 -5.30 -1.64 27.69
C CYS A 16 -3.78 -1.56 27.87
N LEU A 17 -3.22 -0.45 27.34
CA LEU A 17 -1.84 0.06 27.48
C LEU A 17 -0.82 -0.75 26.67
N CYS A 18 -0.19 -0.25 25.60
CA CYS A 18 0.53 1.03 25.48
C CYS A 18 0.62 1.47 24.01
N LEU A 19 -0.09 2.53 23.61
CA LEU A 19 0.30 3.38 22.47
C LEU A 19 -0.07 4.84 22.78
N CYS A 20 0.31 5.29 23.98
CA CYS A 20 0.43 6.71 24.27
C CYS A 20 1.92 6.96 24.40
N PHE A 21 2.63 7.31 23.33
CA PHE A 21 3.76 8.26 23.32
C PHE A 21 4.29 8.44 21.89
N THR A 22 3.63 9.28 21.10
CA THR A 22 4.27 10.07 20.04
C THR A 22 3.51 11.39 19.88
N ALA A 23 3.69 12.29 20.86
CA ALA A 23 3.54 13.74 20.69
C ALA A 23 3.89 14.43 22.01
N CYS A 24 5.16 14.83 22.18
CA CYS A 24 5.54 16.12 22.77
C CYS A 24 7.06 16.26 22.85
N ARG A 25 7.58 17.11 21.96
CA ARG A 25 8.89 17.74 22.05
C ARG A 25 8.84 18.78 23.18
N THR A 26 9.50 18.51 24.31
CA THR A 26 10.26 19.42 25.20
C THR A 26 10.30 18.91 26.64
N VAL A 27 11.50 18.98 27.22
CA VAL A 27 11.97 18.43 28.50
C VAL A 27 11.35 19.16 29.70
N ASN A 28 10.97 18.43 30.76
CA ASN A 28 11.38 18.77 32.13
C ASN A 28 11.28 17.60 33.12
N GLU A 29 12.27 17.57 34.02
CA GLU A 29 12.57 16.51 34.99
C GLU A 29 11.50 16.27 36.08
N SER A 30 11.57 15.05 36.61
CA SER A 30 11.16 14.57 37.94
C SER A 30 9.68 14.21 38.18
N GLN A 31 9.42 12.90 38.31
CA GLN A 31 9.17 12.26 39.62
C GLN A 31 8.95 10.75 39.45
N VAL A 32 9.68 9.99 40.27
CA VAL A 32 9.56 8.55 40.50
C VAL A 32 8.24 8.25 41.22
N ALA A 33 7.48 7.25 40.76
CA ALA A 33 6.47 6.57 41.56
C ALA A 33 6.52 5.06 41.28
N GLU A 34 7.00 4.31 42.26
CA GLU A 34 6.79 2.87 42.38
C GLU A 34 5.28 2.61 42.53
N GLU A 35 4.71 1.68 41.77
CA GLU A 35 3.44 1.05 42.16
C GLU A 35 3.52 -0.47 42.07
N SER A 36 3.04 -1.05 43.16
CA SER A 36 3.15 -2.42 43.62
C SER A 36 2.16 -3.38 42.97
N GLU A 37 2.60 -4.64 42.87
CA GLU A 37 1.83 -5.83 42.53
C GLU A 37 0.48 -5.96 43.25
N THR A 38 -0.54 -6.47 42.56
CA THR A 38 -1.55 -7.33 43.17
C THR A 38 -2.02 -8.43 42.20
N TYR A 39 -1.75 -9.67 42.61
CA TYR A 39 -2.22 -10.92 42.00
C TYR A 39 -3.73 -11.11 42.16
N ILE A 40 -4.39 -11.60 41.11
CA ILE A 40 -5.61 -12.42 41.22
C ILE A 40 -5.49 -13.58 40.22
N SER A 41 -5.34 -14.80 40.74
CA SER A 41 -5.41 -16.06 40.00
C SER A 41 -6.86 -16.53 39.88
N GLU A 42 -7.37 -16.70 38.67
CA GLU A 42 -8.54 -17.56 38.41
C GLU A 42 -8.17 -18.60 37.35
N GLU A 43 -8.17 -19.85 37.81
CA GLU A 43 -7.83 -21.07 37.08
C GLU A 43 -9.07 -21.51 36.25
N TYR A 44 -8.98 -21.45 34.92
CA TYR A 44 -9.93 -22.11 34.02
C TYR A 44 -9.24 -23.31 33.36
N ASN A 45 -9.77 -24.49 33.66
CA ASN A 45 -9.25 -25.78 33.23
C ASN A 45 -10.02 -26.23 31.98
N LEU A 46 -9.37 -26.19 30.81
CA LEU A 46 -9.86 -26.78 29.56
C LEU A 46 -8.74 -27.67 29.01
N GLN A 47 -9.00 -28.99 29.03
CA GLN A 47 -8.13 -29.98 28.39
C GLN A 47 -8.28 -29.86 26.86
N PRO A 48 -7.19 -29.84 26.08
CA PRO A 48 -7.28 -30.04 24.63
C PRO A 48 -7.45 -31.54 24.31
N GLU A 49 -8.50 -31.89 23.57
CA GLU A 49 -8.56 -33.14 22.82
C GLU A 49 -7.67 -33.01 21.58
N SER A 50 -6.70 -33.90 21.46
CA SER A 50 -5.82 -34.03 20.30
C SER A 50 -6.58 -34.62 19.12
N ASN A 51 -6.79 -33.83 18.07
CA ASN A 51 -7.14 -34.35 16.74
C ASN A 51 -5.90 -34.27 15.85
N GLU A 52 -5.21 -35.40 15.72
CA GLU A 52 -4.33 -35.66 14.58
C GLU A 52 -5.22 -35.83 13.34
N GLU A 53 -5.15 -34.89 12.39
CA GLU A 53 -5.54 -35.16 11.01
C GLU A 53 -4.36 -34.99 10.07
N ASN A 54 -4.25 -36.00 9.22
CA ASN A 54 -3.13 -36.39 8.40
C ASN A 54 -3.48 -36.00 6.96
N SER A 55 -2.82 -35.00 6.38
CA SER A 55 -2.92 -34.71 4.94
C SER A 55 -1.53 -34.75 4.30
N ASN A 56 -1.34 -35.81 3.51
CA ASN A 56 -0.19 -35.98 2.63
C ASN A 56 -0.24 -34.94 1.50
N THR A 57 0.78 -34.09 1.46
CA THR A 57 1.35 -33.64 0.19
C THR A 57 2.86 -33.57 0.35
N ASP A 58 3.52 -34.50 -0.33
CA ASP A 58 4.96 -34.71 -0.36
C ASP A 58 5.59 -33.55 -1.16
N ASN A 59 6.28 -32.64 -0.47
CA ASN A 59 7.37 -31.85 -1.00
C ASN A 59 8.43 -31.82 0.09
N SER A 60 9.65 -32.25 -0.27
CA SER A 60 10.79 -32.44 0.62
C SER A 60 11.05 -31.23 1.52
N THR A 61 10.56 -31.25 2.76
CA THR A 61 10.97 -30.33 3.82
C THR A 61 12.38 -30.71 4.23
N GLU A 62 13.39 -30.05 3.65
CA GLU A 62 14.60 -29.81 4.43
C GLU A 62 14.14 -29.18 5.74
N SER A 63 14.44 -29.85 6.85
CA SER A 63 14.15 -29.33 8.19
C SER A 63 14.88 -28.00 8.34
N MET A 64 14.18 -26.88 8.22
CA MET A 64 14.71 -25.55 8.52
C MET A 64 15.18 -25.55 9.98
N ILE A 65 16.49 -25.42 10.18
CA ILE A 65 17.09 -25.47 11.51
C ILE A 65 16.91 -24.10 12.15
N ALA A 66 16.17 -24.03 13.24
CA ALA A 66 15.98 -22.80 14.00
C ALA A 66 17.32 -22.25 14.52
N PRO A 67 17.57 -20.93 14.46
CA PRO A 67 18.77 -20.34 15.01
C PRO A 67 18.80 -20.54 16.52
N SER A 68 19.98 -20.86 17.04
CA SER A 68 20.26 -20.91 18.47
C SER A 68 20.19 -19.52 19.11
N LYS A 69 20.04 -19.46 20.43
CA LYS A 69 20.04 -18.21 21.18
C LYS A 69 21.29 -17.37 20.91
N GLU A 70 22.45 -18.01 20.84
CA GLU A 70 23.71 -17.35 20.56
C GLU A 70 23.74 -16.74 19.15
N GLU A 71 23.19 -17.45 18.16
CA GLU A 71 23.05 -16.95 16.78
C GLU A 71 22.07 -15.77 16.72
N VAL A 72 20.93 -15.83 17.43
CA VAL A 72 19.97 -14.73 17.51
C VAL A 72 20.59 -13.49 18.16
N ILE A 73 21.34 -13.64 19.26
CA ILE A 73 22.03 -12.53 19.92
C ILE A 73 23.08 -11.90 19.00
N ALA A 74 23.87 -12.74 18.31
CA ALA A 74 24.89 -12.27 17.39
C ALA A 74 24.27 -11.53 16.18
N MET A 75 23.23 -12.10 15.58
CA MET A 75 22.54 -11.50 14.43
C MET A 75 21.86 -10.18 14.83
N ARG A 76 21.17 -10.15 15.97
CA ARG A 76 20.56 -8.91 16.50
C ARG A 76 21.57 -7.79 16.67
N ALA A 77 22.76 -8.09 17.20
CA ALA A 77 23.81 -7.10 17.36
C ALA A 77 24.32 -6.55 16.02
N VAL A 78 24.28 -7.35 14.96
CA VAL A 78 24.68 -6.94 13.60
C VAL A 78 23.59 -6.08 12.96
N VAL A 79 22.33 -6.53 12.99
CA VAL A 79 21.27 -5.89 12.20
C VAL A 79 20.71 -4.62 12.84
N LEU A 80 20.91 -4.44 14.15
CA LEU A 80 20.51 -3.24 14.89
C LEU A 80 21.68 -2.26 15.13
N ASP A 81 22.86 -2.53 14.57
CA ASP A 81 24.00 -1.62 14.69
C ASP A 81 23.65 -0.23 14.12
N GLY A 82 24.04 0.81 14.85
CA GLY A 82 23.75 2.21 14.49
C GLY A 82 22.37 2.73 14.87
N MET A 83 21.44 1.90 15.35
CA MET A 83 20.16 2.35 15.90
C MET A 83 20.29 2.83 17.35
N SER A 84 19.47 3.81 17.75
CA SER A 84 19.31 4.22 19.14
C SER A 84 18.48 3.20 19.95
N GLU A 85 18.62 3.23 21.28
CA GLU A 85 17.84 2.36 22.17
C GLU A 85 16.33 2.62 22.06
N GLU A 86 15.92 3.88 21.84
CA GLU A 86 14.53 4.24 21.60
C GLU A 86 13.99 3.62 20.31
N GLU A 87 14.75 3.68 19.20
CA GLU A 87 14.38 3.08 17.92
C GLU A 87 14.30 1.55 18.01
N ILE A 88 15.27 0.91 18.67
CA ILE A 88 15.28 -0.53 18.91
C ILE A 88 14.07 -0.96 19.73
N SER A 89 13.78 -0.23 20.82
CA SER A 89 12.63 -0.51 21.69
C SER A 89 11.32 -0.38 20.94
N ARG A 90 11.18 0.68 20.11
CA ARG A 90 10.00 0.91 19.27
C ARG A 90 9.79 -0.21 18.26
N LEU A 91 10.83 -0.59 17.51
CA LEU A 91 10.78 -1.69 16.55
C LEU A 91 10.36 -3.00 17.23
N LYS A 92 11.01 -3.33 18.34
CA LYS A 92 10.73 -4.55 19.10
C LYS A 92 9.31 -4.60 19.64
N GLU A 93 8.81 -3.51 20.19
CA GLU A 93 7.46 -3.48 20.78
C GLU A 93 6.38 -3.59 19.70
N ASN A 94 6.52 -2.86 18.59
CA ASN A 94 5.55 -2.86 17.52
C ASN A 94 5.47 -4.23 16.82
N ILE A 95 6.62 -4.85 16.51
CA ILE A 95 6.65 -6.20 15.92
C ILE A 95 6.05 -7.24 16.88
N LYS A 96 6.35 -7.15 18.18
CA LYS A 96 5.73 -8.01 19.20
C LYS A 96 4.21 -7.89 19.20
N VAL A 97 3.68 -6.66 19.22
CA VAL A 97 2.23 -6.41 19.27
C VAL A 97 1.56 -6.95 18.00
N ALA A 98 2.15 -6.71 16.84
CA ALA A 98 1.66 -7.21 15.56
C ALA A 98 1.66 -8.75 15.52
N ASN A 99 2.77 -9.40 15.88
CA ASN A 99 2.86 -10.86 15.96
C ASN A 99 1.80 -11.44 16.91
N THR A 100 1.72 -10.90 18.14
CA THR A 100 0.78 -11.40 19.15
C THR A 100 -0.68 -11.26 18.70
N THR A 101 -1.01 -10.19 17.98
CA THR A 101 -2.36 -9.96 17.45
C THR A 101 -2.72 -11.00 16.39
N MET A 102 -1.83 -11.20 15.41
CA MET A 102 -2.02 -12.21 14.35
C MET A 102 -2.01 -13.63 14.91
N GLU A 103 -1.13 -13.93 15.86
CA GLU A 103 -1.05 -15.25 16.51
C GLU A 103 -2.31 -15.55 17.32
N TYR A 104 -2.84 -14.57 18.07
CA TYR A 104 -4.11 -14.73 18.77
C TYR A 104 -5.26 -15.03 17.79
N ALA A 105 -5.35 -14.29 16.69
CA ALA A 105 -6.37 -14.50 15.67
C ALA A 105 -6.23 -15.86 14.97
N TYR A 106 -5.00 -16.31 14.74
CA TYR A 106 -4.72 -17.64 14.21
C TYR A 106 -5.18 -18.75 15.17
N LEU A 107 -4.73 -18.70 16.43
CA LEU A 107 -4.98 -19.77 17.40
C LEU A 107 -6.43 -19.82 17.89
N ASN A 108 -7.09 -18.67 18.02
CA ASN A 108 -8.41 -18.60 18.67
C ASN A 108 -9.56 -18.37 17.67
N ASP A 109 -9.28 -17.68 16.56
CA ASP A 109 -10.32 -17.28 15.61
C ASP A 109 -10.22 -17.99 14.26
N ASN A 110 -9.21 -18.85 14.07
CA ASN A 110 -8.94 -19.56 12.82
C ASN A 110 -8.93 -18.61 11.61
N ILE A 111 -8.20 -17.50 11.76
CA ILE A 111 -8.28 -16.36 10.84
C ILE A 111 -7.93 -16.73 9.39
N PHE A 112 -6.97 -17.63 9.17
CA PHE A 112 -6.58 -18.01 7.80
C PHE A 112 -7.67 -18.77 7.06
N ASP A 113 -8.41 -19.66 7.72
CA ASP A 113 -9.56 -20.32 7.09
C ASP A 113 -10.65 -19.29 6.73
N LYS A 114 -10.86 -18.28 7.56
CA LYS A 114 -11.81 -17.19 7.26
C LYS A 114 -11.35 -16.29 6.13
N LEU A 115 -10.05 -16.06 5.98
CA LEU A 115 -9.47 -15.25 4.89
C LEU A 115 -9.32 -16.04 3.59
N SER A 116 -9.48 -17.38 3.62
CA SER A 116 -9.42 -18.22 2.40
C SER A 116 -10.51 -17.88 1.39
N ASP A 117 -11.59 -17.25 1.83
CA ASP A 117 -12.62 -16.65 0.99
C ASP A 117 -12.32 -15.15 0.78
N ALA A 118 -12.12 -14.75 -0.48
CA ALA A 118 -11.79 -13.37 -0.85
C ALA A 118 -12.97 -12.39 -0.58
N ASP A 119 -14.20 -12.89 -0.52
CA ASP A 119 -15.40 -12.10 -0.20
C ASP A 119 -15.71 -12.12 1.32
N SER A 120 -14.84 -12.74 2.12
CA SER A 120 -15.01 -12.84 3.55
C SER A 120 -15.06 -11.45 4.19
N PRO A 121 -16.04 -11.20 5.09
CA PRO A 121 -16.13 -9.92 5.77
C PRO A 121 -14.94 -9.65 6.72
N TYR A 122 -14.09 -10.65 6.98
CA TYR A 122 -12.86 -10.52 7.76
C TYR A 122 -11.77 -9.73 7.03
N TRP A 123 -11.83 -9.60 5.69
CA TRP A 123 -10.92 -8.72 4.95
C TRP A 123 -11.05 -7.25 5.35
N GLN A 124 -12.18 -6.84 5.94
CA GLN A 124 -12.34 -5.48 6.47
C GLN A 124 -11.35 -5.11 7.59
N TYR A 125 -10.66 -6.09 8.21
CA TYR A 125 -9.52 -5.79 9.09
C TYR A 125 -8.34 -5.17 8.34
N PHE A 126 -8.16 -5.51 7.06
CA PHE A 126 -7.17 -4.91 6.17
C PHE A 126 -7.70 -3.63 5.50
N ASP A 127 -9.01 -3.57 5.19
CA ASP A 127 -9.54 -2.53 4.31
C ASP A 127 -9.76 -1.17 4.98
N LYS A 128 -10.14 -1.15 6.27
CA LYS A 128 -10.56 0.11 6.92
C LYS A 128 -10.51 0.08 8.43
N THR A 129 -10.21 1.24 9.01
CA THR A 129 -10.40 1.53 10.44
C THR A 129 -11.86 1.86 10.79
N GLY A 130 -12.18 1.79 12.09
CA GLY A 130 -13.48 2.13 12.64
C GLY A 130 -14.39 0.92 12.86
N GLU A 131 -15.70 1.13 12.84
CA GLU A 131 -16.68 0.05 12.97
C GLU A 131 -16.76 -0.75 11.65
N ILE A 132 -16.40 -2.03 11.72
CA ILE A 132 -16.42 -2.97 10.60
C ILE A 132 -17.45 -4.07 10.86
N GLN A 133 -18.14 -4.52 9.80
CA GLN A 133 -19.11 -5.60 9.91
C GLN A 133 -18.45 -6.93 9.56
N ILE A 134 -18.08 -7.74 10.55
CA ILE A 134 -17.38 -9.02 10.34
C ILE A 134 -18.33 -10.22 10.20
N GLY A 135 -19.64 -9.98 10.15
CA GLY A 135 -20.67 -11.00 9.97
C GLY A 135 -22.04 -10.55 10.47
N TRP A 136 -22.81 -11.49 10.99
CA TRP A 136 -24.16 -11.29 11.52
C TRP A 136 -24.32 -11.99 12.86
N TRP A 137 -25.09 -11.39 13.78
CA TRP A 137 -25.40 -11.99 15.07
C TRP A 137 -26.29 -13.22 14.89
N TYR A 138 -25.73 -14.37 15.25
CA TYR A 138 -26.41 -15.66 15.21
C TYR A 138 -26.09 -16.46 16.47
N ASN A 139 -27.12 -16.84 17.24
CA ASN A 139 -26.97 -17.58 18.49
C ASN A 139 -25.93 -17.00 19.48
N ARG A 140 -25.84 -15.66 19.56
CA ARG A 140 -24.88 -14.87 20.38
C ARG A 140 -23.42 -14.89 19.90
N TYR A 141 -23.17 -15.35 18.68
CA TYR A 141 -21.87 -15.27 18.03
C TYR A 141 -22.01 -14.45 16.74
N ILE A 142 -20.91 -13.86 16.29
CA ILE A 142 -20.87 -13.24 14.96
C ILE A 142 -20.45 -14.34 13.98
N ILE A 143 -21.33 -14.62 13.01
CA ILE A 143 -21.17 -15.71 12.04
C ILE A 143 -21.31 -15.14 10.63
N GLN A 144 -20.61 -15.71 9.66
CA GLN A 144 -20.75 -15.33 8.25
C GLN A 144 -22.16 -15.68 7.72
N LYS A 145 -22.64 -14.88 6.77
CA LYS A 145 -23.97 -15.04 6.16
C LYS A 145 -24.21 -16.46 5.65
N ASP A 146 -23.24 -16.98 4.91
CA ASP A 146 -23.37 -18.28 4.23
C ASP A 146 -23.45 -19.44 5.22
N ALA A 147 -22.71 -19.37 6.32
CA ALA A 147 -22.79 -20.35 7.40
C ALA A 147 -24.17 -20.33 8.10
N ILE A 148 -24.79 -19.16 8.27
CA ILE A 148 -26.16 -19.05 8.81
C ILE A 148 -27.16 -19.64 7.82
N MET A 149 -27.04 -19.27 6.54
CA MET A 149 -27.92 -19.79 5.49
C MET A 149 -27.86 -21.31 5.38
N GLN A 150 -26.65 -21.89 5.46
CA GLN A 150 -26.45 -23.33 5.47
C GLN A 150 -27.01 -23.98 6.74
N ALA A 151 -26.75 -23.40 7.92
CA ALA A 151 -27.22 -23.93 9.20
C ALA A 151 -28.75 -23.97 9.30
N GLU A 152 -29.43 -22.99 8.70
CA GLU A 152 -30.89 -22.89 8.74
C GLU A 152 -31.59 -23.48 7.51
N GLY A 153 -30.83 -23.81 6.46
CA GLY A 153 -31.36 -24.30 5.20
C GLY A 153 -32.24 -23.27 4.48
N ILE A 154 -31.80 -22.01 4.46
CA ILE A 154 -32.56 -20.88 3.92
C ILE A 154 -31.88 -20.25 2.72
N THR A 155 -32.69 -19.65 1.86
CA THR A 155 -32.21 -18.84 0.73
C THR A 155 -31.74 -17.46 1.21
N GLU A 156 -30.99 -16.77 0.36
CA GLU A 156 -30.52 -15.39 0.65
C GLU A 156 -31.70 -14.42 0.80
N ALA A 157 -32.76 -14.57 0.00
CA ALA A 157 -33.97 -13.77 0.13
C ALA A 157 -34.61 -13.94 1.51
N GLU A 158 -34.73 -15.19 1.98
CA GLU A 158 -35.25 -15.48 3.33
C GLU A 158 -34.32 -14.99 4.43
N PHE A 159 -33.01 -14.94 4.21
CA PHE A 159 -32.06 -14.36 5.15
C PHE A 159 -32.36 -12.87 5.39
N TYR A 160 -32.55 -12.10 4.33
CA TYR A 160 -32.88 -10.67 4.43
C TYR A 160 -34.28 -10.41 5.01
N GLU A 161 -35.23 -11.34 4.85
CA GLU A 161 -36.55 -11.27 5.50
C GLU A 161 -36.49 -11.50 7.03
N ARG A 162 -35.44 -12.17 7.53
CA ARG A 162 -35.31 -12.55 8.95
C ARG A 162 -34.69 -11.47 9.85
N GLU A 163 -34.35 -10.30 9.30
CA GLU A 163 -33.84 -9.12 10.04
C GLU A 163 -32.69 -9.44 11.02
N TYR A 164 -31.70 -10.24 10.61
CA TYR A 164 -30.51 -10.48 11.44
C TYR A 164 -29.79 -9.15 11.77
N GLU A 165 -29.25 -9.03 12.98
CA GLU A 165 -28.47 -7.85 13.36
C GLU A 165 -27.03 -7.98 12.84
N PRO A 166 -26.44 -6.92 12.24
CA PRO A 166 -25.03 -6.92 11.83
C PRO A 166 -24.09 -7.18 13.01
N GLY A 167 -23.12 -8.07 12.80
CA GLY A 167 -22.05 -8.35 13.75
C GLY A 167 -20.91 -7.36 13.57
N MET A 168 -20.85 -6.36 14.43
CA MET A 168 -19.86 -5.27 14.35
C MET A 168 -18.64 -5.56 15.22
N ALA A 169 -17.46 -5.18 14.72
CA ALA A 169 -16.21 -5.10 15.46
C ALA A 169 -15.57 -3.72 15.26
N TYR A 170 -14.71 -3.29 16.18
CA TYR A 170 -13.94 -2.05 16.01
C TYR A 170 -12.53 -2.41 15.55
N ASN A 171 -12.17 -1.97 14.35
CA ASN A 171 -10.82 -2.06 13.83
C ASN A 171 -10.06 -0.77 14.10
N ARG A 172 -8.97 -0.85 14.86
CA ARG A 172 -8.17 0.33 15.18
C ARG A 172 -7.15 0.64 14.08
N PHE A 173 -6.76 -0.35 13.30
CA PHE A 173 -5.53 -0.32 12.52
C PHE A 173 -5.70 -1.17 11.27
N ASP A 174 -5.74 -0.53 10.10
CA ASP A 174 -5.89 -1.20 8.81
C ASP A 174 -4.54 -1.42 8.11
N ALA A 175 -4.57 -1.97 6.89
CA ALA A 175 -3.35 -2.26 6.12
C ALA A 175 -2.51 -1.01 5.86
N ALA A 176 -3.15 0.12 5.52
CA ALA A 176 -2.45 1.37 5.25
C ALA A 176 -1.75 1.88 6.50
N ASN A 177 -2.41 1.85 7.66
CA ASN A 177 -1.76 2.23 8.91
C ASN A 177 -0.59 1.32 9.28
N PHE A 178 -0.69 0.01 8.99
CA PHE A 178 0.40 -0.92 9.25
C PHE A 178 1.59 -0.68 8.33
N ILE A 179 1.36 -0.43 7.05
CA ILE A 179 2.42 -0.07 6.10
C ILE A 179 3.16 1.18 6.58
N GLU A 180 2.45 2.27 6.88
CA GLU A 180 3.02 3.52 7.38
C GLU A 180 3.88 3.31 8.65
N LEU A 181 3.41 2.45 9.56
CA LEU A 181 4.16 2.11 10.78
C LEU A 181 5.45 1.35 10.48
N ILE A 182 5.43 0.39 9.55
CA ILE A 182 6.63 -0.36 9.19
C ILE A 182 7.62 0.53 8.43
N GLU A 183 7.14 1.38 7.52
CA GLU A 183 7.94 2.37 6.77
C GLU A 183 8.67 3.33 7.74
N ASP A 184 7.96 3.92 8.70
CA ASP A 184 8.56 4.80 9.71
C ASP A 184 9.63 4.09 10.57
N MET A 185 9.45 2.80 10.86
CA MET A 185 10.47 2.03 11.58
C MET A 185 11.66 1.65 10.70
N GLN A 186 11.44 1.45 9.40
CA GLN A 186 12.47 1.10 8.44
C GLN A 186 13.48 2.24 8.22
N LEU A 187 13.05 3.50 8.34
CA LEU A 187 13.92 4.69 8.20
C LEU A 187 15.14 4.68 9.15
N SER A 188 14.99 4.07 10.33
CA SER A 188 16.07 3.96 11.33
C SER A 188 16.99 2.76 11.07
N VAL A 189 16.62 1.82 10.21
CA VAL A 189 17.36 0.57 9.98
C VAL A 189 18.46 0.77 8.95
N GLN A 190 19.71 0.58 9.36
CA GLN A 190 20.89 0.70 8.47
C GLN A 190 21.25 -0.62 7.78
N ASN A 191 20.82 -1.75 8.35
CA ASN A 191 21.15 -3.06 7.82
C ASN A 191 20.24 -3.44 6.65
N GLU A 192 20.81 -3.66 5.48
CA GLU A 192 20.07 -3.99 4.24
C GLU A 192 19.19 -5.24 4.38
N MET A 193 19.63 -6.27 5.13
CA MET A 193 18.85 -7.50 5.27
C MET A 193 17.63 -7.31 6.18
N LEU A 194 17.77 -6.59 7.30
CA LEU A 194 16.62 -6.25 8.15
C LEU A 194 15.68 -5.29 7.42
N SER A 195 16.23 -4.33 6.68
CA SER A 195 15.43 -3.45 5.84
C SER A 195 14.62 -4.25 4.82
N ALA A 196 15.21 -5.27 4.18
CA ALA A 196 14.50 -6.18 3.28
C ALA A 196 13.40 -7.01 3.98
N ASP A 197 13.61 -7.46 5.22
CA ASP A 197 12.58 -8.20 5.97
C ASP A 197 11.40 -7.32 6.39
N LEU A 198 11.65 -6.07 6.80
CA LEU A 198 10.59 -5.08 7.03
C LEU A 198 9.88 -4.74 5.72
N GLN A 199 10.63 -4.69 4.63
CA GLN A 199 10.06 -4.41 3.33
C GLN A 199 9.08 -5.49 2.87
N GLN A 200 9.42 -6.77 3.10
CA GLN A 200 8.49 -7.86 2.80
C GLN A 200 7.18 -7.72 3.57
N LEU A 201 7.19 -7.23 4.82
CA LEU A 201 5.95 -6.98 5.56
C LEU A 201 5.09 -5.91 4.90
N ILE A 202 5.70 -4.81 4.44
CA ILE A 202 5.01 -3.75 3.70
C ILE A 202 4.36 -4.34 2.44
N ASP A 203 5.17 -4.99 1.61
CA ASP A 203 4.75 -5.52 0.31
C ASP A 203 3.63 -6.56 0.47
N LEU A 204 3.76 -7.48 1.43
CA LEU A 204 2.74 -8.51 1.66
C LEU A 204 1.47 -7.96 2.30
N THR A 205 1.57 -6.99 3.20
CA THR A 205 0.38 -6.33 3.79
C THR A 205 -0.40 -5.62 2.70
N TYR A 206 0.34 -4.92 1.86
CA TYR A 206 -0.19 -4.27 0.70
C TYR A 206 -0.89 -5.28 -0.23
N MET A 207 -0.21 -6.38 -0.57
CA MET A 207 -0.80 -7.40 -1.44
C MET A 207 -2.04 -8.08 -0.84
N ALA A 208 -2.04 -8.30 0.46
CA ALA A 208 -3.18 -8.85 1.17
C ALA A 208 -4.41 -7.92 1.06
N SER A 209 -4.24 -6.60 1.18
CA SER A 209 -5.35 -5.65 1.14
C SER A 209 -5.98 -5.49 -0.24
N VAL A 210 -5.21 -5.66 -1.33
CA VAL A 210 -5.77 -5.50 -2.69
C VAL A 210 -6.25 -6.78 -3.34
N THR A 211 -5.66 -7.92 -3.00
CA THR A 211 -6.00 -9.18 -3.67
C THR A 211 -6.89 -10.07 -2.83
N HIS A 212 -7.00 -9.81 -1.52
CA HIS A 212 -7.70 -10.69 -0.58
C HIS A 212 -7.25 -12.16 -0.70
N LYS A 213 -5.95 -12.38 -1.01
CA LYS A 213 -5.34 -13.71 -1.03
C LYS A 213 -4.78 -14.03 0.36
N MET A 214 -5.33 -15.08 0.97
CA MET A 214 -4.95 -15.55 2.31
C MET A 214 -3.46 -15.83 2.44
N GLU A 215 -2.81 -16.31 1.37
CA GLU A 215 -1.40 -16.63 1.33
C GLU A 215 -0.52 -15.45 1.77
N TYR A 216 -0.88 -14.22 1.39
CA TYR A 216 -0.16 -13.02 1.80
C TYR A 216 -0.34 -12.74 3.29
N ALA A 217 -1.57 -12.80 3.81
CA ALA A 217 -1.85 -12.67 5.23
C ALA A 217 -1.10 -13.72 6.08
N ASN A 218 -1.02 -14.96 5.57
CA ASN A 218 -0.27 -16.03 6.21
C ASN A 218 1.23 -15.77 6.21
N GLN A 219 1.78 -15.25 5.12
CA GLN A 219 3.19 -14.91 5.03
C GLN A 219 3.57 -13.74 5.97
N ILE A 220 2.71 -12.72 6.09
CA ILE A 220 2.89 -11.62 7.07
C ILE A 220 3.05 -12.20 8.48
N TYR A 221 2.18 -13.13 8.88
CA TYR A 221 2.26 -13.78 10.19
C TYR A 221 3.60 -14.51 10.39
N LYS A 222 4.07 -15.27 9.40
CA LYS A 222 5.35 -16.00 9.50
C LYS A 222 6.53 -15.05 9.70
N ILE A 223 6.56 -13.93 8.97
CA ILE A 223 7.63 -12.93 9.07
C ILE A 223 7.56 -12.24 10.44
N LEU A 224 6.38 -11.80 10.87
CA LEU A 224 6.19 -11.21 12.20
C LEU A 224 6.63 -12.16 13.31
N HIS A 225 6.29 -13.44 13.19
CA HIS A 225 6.65 -14.48 14.15
C HIS A 225 8.16 -14.70 14.23
N ASP A 226 8.83 -14.89 13.09
CA ASP A 226 10.27 -15.07 13.07
C ASP A 226 11.02 -13.79 13.51
N LEU A 227 10.58 -12.60 13.09
CA LEU A 227 11.16 -11.32 13.53
C LEU A 227 11.04 -11.18 15.04
N ASP A 228 9.89 -11.53 15.59
CA ASP A 228 9.64 -11.43 17.02
C ASP A 228 10.45 -12.47 17.81
N TYR A 229 10.25 -13.76 17.56
CA TYR A 229 10.78 -14.83 18.41
C TYR A 229 12.18 -15.31 18.04
N PHE A 230 12.64 -15.06 16.82
CA PHE A 230 13.93 -15.54 16.33
C PHE A 230 14.86 -14.41 15.87
N LEU A 231 14.50 -13.13 16.05
CA LEU A 231 15.42 -12.02 15.84
C LEU A 231 15.41 -11.00 16.99
N LEU A 232 14.29 -10.33 17.26
CA LEU A 232 14.18 -9.22 18.22
C LEU A 232 14.02 -9.68 19.68
N ARG A 233 13.52 -10.91 19.88
CA ARG A 233 13.51 -11.66 21.13
C ARG A 233 14.01 -13.08 20.89
N TYR A 234 14.12 -13.87 21.95
CA TYR A 234 14.28 -15.32 21.83
C TYR A 234 13.08 -16.01 22.48
N GLY A 235 12.01 -16.17 21.70
CA GLY A 235 10.67 -16.53 22.20
C GLY A 235 10.64 -17.82 23.02
N ILE A 236 11.47 -18.80 22.66
CA ILE A 236 11.56 -20.10 23.34
C ILE A 236 11.84 -19.94 24.85
N GLU A 237 12.71 -19.00 25.23
CA GLU A 237 13.05 -18.74 26.64
C GLU A 237 12.30 -17.53 27.22
N ASP A 238 12.17 -16.45 26.44
CA ASP A 238 11.59 -15.19 26.89
C ASP A 238 10.07 -15.27 27.07
N VAL A 239 9.40 -16.18 26.34
CA VAL A 239 7.93 -16.27 26.25
C VAL A 239 7.43 -17.69 26.55
N GLY A 240 8.20 -18.74 26.23
CA GLY A 240 7.82 -20.14 26.45
C GLY A 240 7.60 -20.57 27.90
N ALA A 241 7.96 -19.73 28.89
CA ALA A 241 7.61 -19.93 30.30
C ALA A 241 6.17 -19.54 30.63
N TYR A 242 5.53 -18.70 29.80
CA TYR A 242 4.23 -18.08 30.06
C TYR A 242 3.14 -18.57 29.09
N THR A 243 3.48 -19.38 28.08
CA THR A 243 2.53 -19.93 27.10
C THR A 243 2.19 -21.39 27.39
N GLN A 244 0.90 -21.74 27.26
CA GLN A 244 0.42 -23.12 27.40
C GLN A 244 0.81 -24.00 26.20
N ASP A 245 0.87 -23.40 25.01
CA ASP A 245 1.38 -24.05 23.80
C ASP A 245 2.80 -23.60 23.49
N LYS A 246 3.77 -24.48 23.75
CA LYS A 246 5.18 -24.26 23.41
C LYS A 246 5.48 -24.53 21.93
N GLY A 247 4.57 -25.22 21.23
CA GLY A 247 4.74 -25.62 19.84
C GLY A 247 4.70 -24.42 18.90
N THR A 248 3.76 -23.50 19.10
CA THR A 248 3.63 -22.30 18.26
C THR A 248 4.80 -21.33 18.44
N VAL A 249 5.24 -21.07 19.69
CA VAL A 249 6.39 -20.17 19.95
C VAL A 249 7.72 -20.76 19.44
N ALA A 250 7.89 -22.08 19.51
CA ALA A 250 9.13 -22.74 19.08
C ALA A 250 9.17 -23.05 17.57
N LYS A 251 8.10 -22.79 16.83
CA LYS A 251 8.03 -23.05 15.40
C LYS A 251 8.80 -21.98 14.63
N TYR A 252 9.92 -22.37 14.05
CA TYR A 252 10.68 -21.51 13.14
C TYR A 252 10.18 -21.67 11.71
N TYR A 253 9.83 -20.57 11.05
CA TYR A 253 9.32 -20.58 9.68
C TYR A 253 10.42 -20.43 8.62
N GLY A 254 11.59 -19.91 9.01
CA GLY A 254 12.75 -19.77 8.12
C GLY A 254 12.54 -18.76 7.00
N VAL A 255 11.77 -17.70 7.26
CA VAL A 255 11.35 -16.74 6.22
C VAL A 255 12.16 -15.44 6.21
N LEU A 256 13.11 -15.26 7.13
CA LEU A 256 13.89 -14.02 7.23
C LEU A 256 15.15 -14.01 6.39
N THR A 257 15.31 -12.95 5.62
CA THR A 257 16.49 -12.61 4.81
C THR A 257 17.73 -12.45 5.67
N VAL A 258 17.60 -11.97 6.91
CA VAL A 258 18.74 -11.90 7.86
C VAL A 258 19.37 -13.26 8.16
N TYR A 259 18.64 -14.36 7.93
CA TYR A 259 19.14 -15.73 8.03
C TYR A 259 19.39 -16.40 6.66
N GLY A 260 19.38 -15.62 5.58
CA GLY A 260 19.64 -16.09 4.22
C GLY A 260 18.42 -16.69 3.52
N ALA A 261 17.20 -16.48 4.03
CA ALA A 261 16.00 -16.86 3.30
C ALA A 261 15.89 -16.03 2.00
N THR A 262 15.32 -16.64 0.96
CA THR A 262 14.94 -15.88 -0.24
C THR A 262 13.66 -15.12 0.06
N PRO A 263 13.58 -13.80 -0.25
CA PRO A 263 12.35 -13.03 -0.08
C PRO A 263 11.15 -13.70 -0.73
N TYR A 264 9.97 -13.52 -0.14
CA TYR A 264 8.74 -14.03 -0.70
C TYR A 264 8.52 -13.44 -2.09
N LYS A 265 8.40 -14.32 -3.10
CA LYS A 265 8.13 -13.89 -4.47
C LYS A 265 6.66 -13.51 -4.59
N LEU A 266 6.40 -12.24 -4.88
CA LEU A 266 5.09 -11.84 -5.36
C LEU A 266 4.83 -12.50 -6.71
N ASP A 267 3.55 -12.77 -6.99
CA ASP A 267 3.13 -13.19 -8.34
C ASP A 267 3.40 -12.01 -9.29
N GLU A 268 3.79 -12.27 -10.54
CA GLU A 268 4.24 -11.22 -11.48
C GLU A 268 3.11 -10.21 -11.76
N THR A 269 1.86 -10.65 -11.81
CA THR A 269 0.68 -9.77 -11.95
C THR A 269 0.39 -8.92 -10.70
N ASN A 270 0.99 -9.27 -9.58
CA ASN A 270 0.74 -8.69 -8.28
C ASN A 270 1.80 -7.64 -7.90
N SER A 271 2.99 -7.64 -8.52
CA SER A 271 3.93 -6.52 -8.40
C SER A 271 3.43 -5.23 -9.08
N TYR A 272 2.51 -5.36 -10.05
CA TYR A 272 1.85 -4.27 -10.77
C TYR A 272 0.40 -4.12 -10.31
N ASN A 273 0.20 -3.79 -9.05
CA ASN A 273 -1.12 -3.32 -8.60
C ASN A 273 -1.06 -2.42 -7.38
N VAL A 274 0.15 -1.97 -6.98
CA VAL A 274 0.43 -1.30 -5.71
C VAL A 274 -0.58 -0.18 -5.41
N LEU A 275 -1.19 -0.14 -4.22
CA LEU A 275 -2.12 0.94 -3.85
C LEU A 275 -1.24 2.17 -3.74
N TYR A 276 -1.32 2.97 -4.78
CA TYR A 276 -0.79 4.31 -4.79
C TYR A 276 -1.70 5.16 -3.89
N GLN A 277 -1.15 5.72 -2.81
CA GLN A 277 -1.75 6.90 -2.21
C GLN A 277 -1.47 8.06 -3.16
N GLU A 278 -2.52 8.70 -3.68
CA GLU A 278 -2.39 9.90 -4.51
C GLU A 278 -1.68 11.03 -3.75
N THR A 279 -0.34 11.05 -3.81
CA THR A 279 0.47 12.17 -3.31
C THR A 279 0.44 13.26 -4.37
N VAL A 280 -0.67 13.98 -4.41
CA VAL A 280 -0.88 15.07 -5.37
C VAL A 280 -0.57 16.39 -4.69
N GLU A 281 0.45 17.09 -5.17
CA GLU A 281 0.71 18.47 -4.79
C GLU A 281 0.24 19.41 -5.91
N ASN A 282 -0.85 20.13 -5.63
CA ASN A 282 -1.49 21.04 -6.57
C ASN A 282 -0.99 22.50 -6.40
N ASP A 283 -0.34 22.83 -5.28
CA ASP A 283 0.15 24.19 -5.01
C ASP A 283 1.54 24.39 -5.64
N PHE A 284 1.56 24.59 -6.96
CA PHE A 284 2.79 24.78 -7.73
C PHE A 284 3.62 26.00 -7.28
N ILE A 285 2.99 26.97 -6.60
CA ILE A 285 3.65 28.20 -6.11
C ILE A 285 4.75 27.89 -5.09
N LYS A 286 4.72 26.70 -4.48
CA LYS A 286 5.77 26.21 -3.57
C LYS A 286 7.11 25.99 -4.27
N TYR A 287 7.09 25.73 -5.57
CA TYR A 287 8.26 25.26 -6.33
C TYR A 287 8.71 26.25 -7.39
N GLY A 288 7.83 27.17 -7.80
CA GLY A 288 8.15 28.13 -8.84
C GLY A 288 6.93 28.87 -9.36
N GLU A 289 6.96 29.19 -10.66
CA GLU A 289 5.94 29.99 -11.32
C GLU A 289 5.44 29.34 -12.62
N MET A 290 4.28 29.80 -13.08
CA MET A 290 3.63 29.28 -14.27
C MET A 290 3.41 30.41 -15.27
N GLU A 291 3.94 30.21 -16.46
CA GLU A 291 3.68 31.04 -17.63
C GLU A 291 2.51 30.46 -18.42
N ARG A 292 1.64 31.33 -18.92
CA ARG A 292 0.55 30.93 -19.82
C ARG A 292 0.79 31.48 -21.21
N VAL A 293 0.95 30.59 -22.17
CA VAL A 293 1.15 30.91 -23.58
C VAL A 293 -0.18 30.72 -24.31
N HIS A 294 -0.54 31.68 -25.16
CA HIS A 294 -1.72 31.62 -26.01
C HIS A 294 -1.36 32.13 -27.41
N GLN A 295 -1.69 31.34 -28.44
CA GLN A 295 -1.41 31.69 -29.82
C GLN A 295 -2.61 31.37 -30.72
N GLU A 296 -3.08 32.38 -31.46
CA GLU A 296 -4.15 32.25 -32.45
C GLU A 296 -3.58 32.17 -33.86
N PHE A 297 -4.21 31.36 -34.71
CA PHE A 297 -3.97 31.27 -36.15
C PHE A 297 -5.22 31.71 -36.87
N LYS A 298 -5.04 32.61 -37.86
CA LYS A 298 -6.14 33.30 -38.53
C LYS A 298 -6.07 33.10 -40.03
N ASP A 299 -7.23 33.03 -40.67
CA ASP A 299 -7.35 33.02 -42.12
C ASP A 299 -7.11 34.42 -42.73
N ALA A 300 -7.27 34.52 -44.05
CA ALA A 300 -7.10 35.75 -44.81
C ALA A 300 -8.11 36.86 -44.44
N ASP A 301 -9.26 36.49 -43.87
CA ASP A 301 -10.32 37.41 -43.45
C ASP A 301 -10.17 37.80 -41.95
N GLY A 302 -9.20 37.22 -41.25
CA GLY A 302 -8.87 37.50 -39.85
C GLY A 302 -9.68 36.68 -38.84
N ILE A 303 -10.36 35.62 -39.29
CA ILE A 303 -11.11 34.70 -38.44
C ILE A 303 -10.14 33.67 -37.84
N VAL A 304 -10.25 33.40 -36.55
CA VAL A 304 -9.43 32.37 -35.88
C VAL A 304 -9.88 30.99 -36.37
N THR A 305 -8.96 30.27 -36.99
CA THR A 305 -9.20 28.90 -37.50
C THR A 305 -8.64 27.83 -36.57
N TYR A 306 -7.66 28.19 -35.73
CA TYR A 306 -7.05 27.32 -34.73
C TYR A 306 -6.39 28.18 -33.64
N TYR A 307 -6.29 27.67 -32.42
CA TYR A 307 -5.44 28.26 -31.39
C TYR A 307 -4.85 27.18 -30.48
N TYR A 308 -3.81 27.52 -29.72
CA TYR A 308 -3.38 26.70 -28.60
C TYR A 308 -3.17 27.53 -27.34
N ASP A 309 -3.31 26.84 -26.21
CA ASP A 309 -3.00 27.32 -24.86
C ASP A 309 -1.97 26.39 -24.21
N MET A 310 -0.98 26.92 -23.51
CA MET A 310 -0.01 26.10 -22.76
C MET A 310 0.23 26.70 -21.37
N GLU A 311 0.20 25.86 -20.36
CA GLU A 311 0.61 26.19 -18.99
C GLU A 311 2.04 25.69 -18.75
N CYS A 312 3.03 26.54 -18.97
CA CYS A 312 4.45 26.21 -18.85
C CYS A 312 4.92 26.52 -17.42
N PHE A 313 5.29 25.49 -16.66
CA PHE A 313 5.82 25.64 -15.30
C PHE A 313 7.36 25.80 -15.33
N TYR A 314 7.88 26.65 -14.45
CA TYR A 314 9.32 26.83 -14.23
C TYR A 314 9.61 26.86 -12.73
N PHE A 315 10.61 26.09 -12.31
CA PHE A 315 11.12 26.09 -10.95
C PHE A 315 11.81 27.40 -10.57
N ASP A 316 11.77 27.77 -9.29
CA ASP A 316 12.49 28.93 -8.77
C ASP A 316 14.01 28.67 -8.64
N ASP A 317 14.75 29.69 -8.18
CA ASP A 317 16.21 29.67 -8.06
C ASP A 317 16.76 28.77 -6.94
N THR A 318 15.88 28.12 -6.16
CA THR A 318 16.28 27.11 -5.18
C THR A 318 16.52 25.73 -5.81
N TYR A 319 16.04 25.52 -7.04
CA TYR A 319 16.22 24.29 -7.79
C TYR A 319 17.32 24.41 -8.87
N PRO A 320 17.88 23.29 -9.35
CA PRO A 320 18.89 23.33 -10.41
C PRO A 320 18.35 23.95 -11.72
N GLU A 321 19.07 24.93 -12.27
CA GLU A 321 18.72 25.65 -13.51
C GLU A 321 18.40 24.71 -14.69
N LYS A 322 19.12 23.59 -14.78
CA LYS A 322 18.93 22.54 -15.79
C LYS A 322 17.50 21.98 -15.86
N LEU A 323 16.74 22.01 -14.75
CA LEU A 323 15.35 21.55 -14.76
C LEU A 323 14.49 22.42 -15.68
N ASN A 324 14.71 23.74 -15.62
CA ASN A 324 14.01 24.69 -16.48
C ASN A 324 14.48 24.63 -17.93
N GLU A 325 15.77 24.32 -18.17
CA GLU A 325 16.28 24.06 -19.53
C GLU A 325 15.54 22.86 -20.15
N THR A 326 15.41 21.76 -19.41
CA THR A 326 14.72 20.55 -19.87
C THR A 326 13.22 20.75 -20.06
N LEU A 327 12.56 21.47 -19.14
CA LEU A 327 11.15 21.80 -19.30
C LEU A 327 10.91 22.70 -20.50
N GLN A 328 11.81 23.68 -20.75
CA GLN A 328 11.74 24.52 -21.94
C GLN A 328 11.86 23.68 -23.22
N ASP A 329 12.84 22.77 -23.30
CA ASP A 329 12.99 21.88 -24.46
C ASP A 329 11.73 21.02 -24.69
N TYR A 330 11.10 20.55 -23.60
CA TYR A 330 9.82 19.84 -23.68
C TYR A 330 8.70 20.75 -24.22
N TYR A 331 8.54 21.96 -23.68
CA TYR A 331 7.51 22.90 -24.14
C TYR A 331 7.71 23.30 -25.60
N ASP A 332 8.94 23.57 -26.03
CA ASP A 332 9.27 23.89 -27.42
C ASP A 332 8.86 22.75 -28.37
N SER A 333 9.04 21.48 -27.94
CA SER A 333 8.62 20.32 -28.71
C SER A 333 7.09 20.20 -28.85
N VAL A 334 6.35 20.50 -27.77
CA VAL A 334 4.87 20.50 -27.78
C VAL A 334 4.34 21.66 -28.63
N GLU A 335 4.93 22.84 -28.48
CA GLU A 335 4.59 24.02 -29.27
C GLU A 335 4.82 23.77 -30.77
N GLU A 336 5.95 23.15 -31.14
CA GLU A 336 6.22 22.77 -32.54
C GLU A 336 5.13 21.84 -33.09
N ALA A 337 4.70 20.84 -32.33
CA ALA A 337 3.61 19.94 -32.73
C ALA A 337 2.29 20.70 -32.91
N TYR A 338 1.93 21.60 -31.99
CA TYR A 338 0.71 22.40 -32.10
C TYR A 338 0.75 23.38 -33.28
N ILE A 339 1.93 23.92 -33.63
CA ILE A 339 2.13 24.74 -34.82
C ILE A 339 1.94 23.89 -36.10
N GLN A 340 2.37 22.63 -36.09
CA GLN A 340 2.15 21.73 -37.22
C GLN A 340 0.65 21.42 -37.40
N ASP A 341 -0.08 21.15 -36.32
CA ASP A 341 -1.53 20.94 -36.35
C ASP A 341 -2.28 22.16 -36.89
N ALA A 342 -1.85 23.38 -36.53
CA ALA A 342 -2.43 24.61 -37.05
C ALA A 342 -2.41 24.70 -38.59
N GLN A 343 -1.42 24.06 -39.25
CA GLN A 343 -1.33 24.04 -40.72
C GLN A 343 -2.42 23.18 -41.36
N VAL A 344 -2.93 22.19 -40.63
CA VAL A 344 -4.03 21.32 -41.08
C VAL A 344 -5.36 22.09 -41.05
N TYR A 345 -5.53 22.99 -40.09
CA TYR A 345 -6.74 23.79 -39.85
C TYR A 345 -6.66 25.19 -40.47
N ALA A 346 -6.05 25.32 -41.65
CA ALA A 346 -5.85 26.61 -42.33
C ALA A 346 -7.13 27.21 -42.95
N GLU A 347 -8.23 26.47 -42.99
CA GLU A 347 -9.55 26.94 -43.46
C GLU A 347 -10.59 26.80 -42.33
N PRO A 348 -11.50 27.78 -42.15
CA PRO A 348 -12.54 27.70 -41.15
C PRO A 348 -13.50 26.54 -41.42
N PHE A 349 -13.96 25.89 -40.35
CA PHE A 349 -15.00 24.87 -40.43
C PHE A 349 -16.34 25.48 -40.87
N GLU A 350 -17.26 24.62 -41.34
CA GLU A 350 -18.64 25.02 -41.66
C GLU A 350 -19.31 25.75 -40.49
N GLU A 351 -20.33 26.56 -40.78
CA GLU A 351 -21.12 27.26 -39.75
C GLU A 351 -21.58 26.28 -38.65
N ASP A 352 -21.46 26.70 -37.37
CA ASP A 352 -21.83 25.98 -36.14
C ASP A 352 -20.80 24.99 -35.53
N VAL A 353 -19.52 25.03 -35.94
CA VAL A 353 -18.44 24.27 -35.29
C VAL A 353 -17.55 25.19 -34.43
N ASN A 354 -17.24 24.78 -33.19
CA ASN A 354 -16.29 25.50 -32.34
C ASN A 354 -14.89 25.46 -32.95
N THR A 355 -14.11 26.54 -32.77
CA THR A 355 -12.72 26.61 -33.25
C THR A 355 -11.89 25.46 -32.67
N PRO A 356 -11.21 24.66 -33.51
CA PRO A 356 -10.28 23.64 -33.05
C PRO A 356 -9.15 24.24 -32.20
N CYS A 357 -8.68 23.48 -31.21
CA CYS A 357 -7.59 23.90 -30.37
C CYS A 357 -6.84 22.73 -29.73
N ASN A 358 -5.60 22.99 -29.35
CA ASN A 358 -4.87 22.14 -28.41
C ASN A 358 -4.60 22.90 -27.11
N SER A 359 -4.46 22.17 -26.01
CA SER A 359 -4.17 22.74 -24.70
C SER A 359 -3.25 21.84 -23.89
N LEU A 360 -2.07 22.33 -23.53
CA LEU A 360 -1.21 21.68 -22.54
C LEU A 360 -1.53 22.25 -21.16
N ILE A 361 -2.14 21.44 -20.29
CA ILE A 361 -2.63 21.86 -18.99
C ILE A 361 -1.78 21.21 -17.90
N PHE A 362 -1.15 22.02 -17.04
CA PHE A 362 -0.47 21.48 -15.87
C PHE A 362 -1.51 20.95 -14.87
N GLN A 363 -1.34 19.72 -14.41
CA GLN A 363 -2.24 19.13 -13.43
C GLN A 363 -1.67 19.29 -12.02
N TYR A 364 -0.52 18.65 -11.77
CA TYR A 364 0.06 18.58 -10.42
C TYR A 364 1.47 17.98 -10.40
N PHE A 365 2.14 18.14 -9.27
CA PHE A 365 3.34 17.38 -8.92
C PHE A 365 2.96 16.06 -8.24
N THR A 366 3.77 15.04 -8.49
CA THR A 366 3.62 13.69 -7.91
C THR A 366 4.82 13.27 -7.07
N TYR A 367 5.98 13.88 -7.31
CA TYR A 367 7.20 13.73 -6.52
C TYR A 367 8.11 14.95 -6.71
N VAL A 368 8.68 15.47 -5.63
CA VAL A 368 9.67 16.57 -5.66
C VAL A 368 10.68 16.34 -4.53
N ASP A 369 11.90 15.97 -4.89
CA ASP A 369 13.01 15.78 -3.94
C ASP A 369 14.36 16.13 -4.59
N GLU A 370 15.47 15.94 -3.85
CA GLU A 370 16.83 16.24 -4.31
C GLU A 370 17.30 15.35 -5.47
N ASP A 371 16.70 14.17 -5.66
CA ASP A 371 17.06 13.20 -6.69
C ASP A 371 16.24 13.36 -7.98
N TYR A 372 14.91 13.46 -7.88
CA TYR A 372 14.01 13.60 -9.02
C TYR A 372 12.86 14.58 -8.76
N VAL A 373 12.31 15.11 -9.85
CA VAL A 373 11.00 15.76 -9.88
C VAL A 373 10.10 15.05 -10.87
N SER A 374 8.82 14.89 -10.53
CA SER A 374 7.82 14.23 -11.37
C SER A 374 6.56 15.10 -11.48
N LEU A 375 6.26 15.53 -12.70
CA LEU A 375 5.16 16.42 -13.05
C LEU A 375 4.15 15.69 -13.93
N VAL A 376 2.89 16.08 -13.82
CA VAL A 376 1.81 15.56 -14.66
C VAL A 376 1.15 16.69 -15.42
N TYR A 377 1.01 16.47 -16.72
CA TYR A 377 0.27 17.31 -17.65
C TYR A 377 -0.94 16.57 -18.21
N ASN A 378 -1.89 17.33 -18.72
CA ASN A 378 -2.95 16.83 -19.58
C ASN A 378 -2.89 17.57 -20.91
N ASP A 379 -2.59 16.84 -21.96
CA ASP A 379 -2.57 17.28 -23.34
C ASP A 379 -3.97 17.06 -23.93
N VAL A 380 -4.65 18.16 -24.24
CA VAL A 380 -6.04 18.16 -24.71
C VAL A 380 -6.08 18.63 -26.15
N CYS A 381 -6.75 17.86 -27.00
CA CYS A 381 -6.87 18.12 -28.40
C CYS A 381 -8.34 18.16 -28.83
N TYR A 382 -8.80 19.28 -29.35
CA TYR A 382 -10.17 19.48 -29.83
C TYR A 382 -10.18 19.77 -31.33
N MET A 383 -10.67 18.81 -32.12
CA MET A 383 -10.68 18.90 -33.59
C MET A 383 -12.05 19.26 -34.18
N GLY A 384 -12.86 20.07 -33.48
CA GLY A 384 -14.20 20.47 -33.95
C GLY A 384 -15.30 19.39 -33.81
N GLY A 385 -15.01 18.30 -33.10
CA GLY A 385 -15.93 17.19 -32.86
C GLY A 385 -16.91 17.41 -31.69
N ALA A 386 -17.57 16.33 -31.26
CA ALA A 386 -18.51 16.35 -30.14
C ALA A 386 -17.82 16.50 -28.76
N HIS A 387 -16.56 16.05 -28.63
CA HIS A 387 -15.78 16.09 -27.40
C HIS A 387 -14.28 16.19 -27.73
N PRO A 388 -13.47 16.80 -26.84
CA PRO A 388 -12.01 16.79 -26.98
C PRO A 388 -11.44 15.40 -26.70
N TYR A 389 -10.25 15.14 -27.25
CA TYR A 389 -9.35 14.07 -26.83
C TYR A 389 -8.46 14.58 -25.70
N SER A 390 -8.13 13.71 -24.76
CA SER A 390 -7.34 14.04 -23.59
C SER A 390 -6.32 12.94 -23.37
N ALA A 391 -5.06 13.30 -23.24
CA ALA A 391 -3.96 12.40 -22.91
C ALA A 391 -3.22 12.96 -21.69
N LYS A 392 -3.25 12.21 -20.59
CA LYS A 392 -2.37 12.50 -19.45
C LYS A 392 -0.91 12.28 -19.91
N LYS A 393 0.04 13.06 -19.41
CA LYS A 393 1.47 12.96 -19.74
C LYS A 393 2.29 13.11 -18.47
N GLY A 394 3.25 12.23 -18.29
CA GLY A 394 4.15 12.23 -17.13
C GLY A 394 5.52 12.69 -17.54
N ILE A 395 6.16 13.52 -16.70
CA ILE A 395 7.52 14.00 -16.95
C ILE A 395 8.30 13.84 -15.66
N THR A 396 9.24 12.89 -15.64
CA THR A 396 10.15 12.69 -14.53
C THR A 396 11.55 13.12 -14.95
N ILE A 397 12.17 14.02 -14.18
CA ILE A 397 13.49 14.61 -14.48
C ILE A 397 14.45 14.32 -13.33
N ASP A 398 15.66 13.87 -13.66
CA ASP A 398 16.76 13.71 -12.70
C ASP A 398 17.32 15.09 -12.33
N CYS A 399 17.27 15.45 -11.04
CA CYS A 399 17.72 16.75 -10.53
C CYS A 399 19.24 16.95 -10.70
N VAL A 400 20.02 15.86 -10.77
CA VAL A 400 21.48 15.86 -10.90
C VAL A 400 21.92 15.99 -12.35
N THR A 401 21.26 15.33 -13.31
CA THR A 401 21.65 15.40 -14.73
C THR A 401 20.83 16.40 -15.53
N GLY A 402 19.58 16.64 -15.12
CA GLY A 402 18.59 17.40 -15.88
C GLY A 402 17.92 16.57 -16.97
N GLU A 403 18.20 15.29 -17.08
CA GLU A 403 17.63 14.45 -18.14
C GLU A 403 16.23 13.97 -17.76
N VAL A 404 15.31 13.95 -18.73
CA VAL A 404 14.05 13.19 -18.59
C VAL A 404 14.42 11.71 -18.55
N VAL A 405 13.92 11.00 -17.54
CA VAL A 405 14.30 9.60 -17.30
C VAL A 405 13.21 8.63 -17.71
N ASP A 406 13.65 7.47 -18.22
CA ASP A 406 12.76 6.35 -18.54
C ASP A 406 12.47 5.49 -17.32
N VAL A 407 11.39 4.71 -17.39
CA VAL A 407 10.91 3.89 -16.27
C VAL A 407 11.92 2.82 -15.81
N GLN A 408 12.81 2.35 -16.69
CA GLN A 408 13.91 1.40 -16.37
C GLN A 408 14.93 1.97 -15.37
N ARG A 409 14.85 3.28 -15.08
CA ARG A 409 15.60 3.85 -13.97
C ARG A 409 15.12 3.30 -12.63
N PHE A 410 13.83 2.98 -12.53
CA PHE A 410 13.12 2.69 -11.29
C PHE A 410 12.66 1.23 -11.19
N LEU A 411 12.50 0.55 -12.32
CA LEU A 411 12.11 -0.86 -12.40
C LEU A 411 13.20 -1.69 -13.08
N ASP A 412 13.28 -2.96 -12.73
CA ASP A 412 14.18 -3.93 -13.38
C ASP A 412 13.56 -4.53 -14.66
N ASP A 413 12.24 -4.41 -14.81
CA ASP A 413 11.49 -4.95 -15.93
C ASP A 413 11.71 -4.12 -17.21
N SER A 414 11.78 -4.83 -18.34
CA SER A 414 11.79 -4.22 -19.67
C SER A 414 10.42 -3.61 -20.02
N ASP A 415 10.37 -2.71 -21.00
CA ASP A 415 9.09 -2.14 -21.46
C ASP A 415 8.10 -3.18 -21.96
N GLU A 416 8.60 -4.28 -22.55
CA GLU A 416 7.76 -5.40 -23.01
C GLU A 416 7.12 -6.11 -21.81
N GLU A 417 7.91 -6.40 -20.77
CA GLU A 417 7.42 -6.99 -19.53
C GLU A 417 6.42 -6.06 -18.82
N ILE A 418 6.72 -4.77 -18.70
CA ILE A 418 5.82 -3.75 -18.15
C ILE A 418 4.50 -3.75 -18.94
N GLY A 419 4.57 -3.70 -20.28
CA GLY A 419 3.39 -3.70 -21.14
C GLY A 419 2.52 -4.95 -20.97
N GLU A 420 3.13 -6.13 -20.86
CA GLU A 420 2.43 -7.39 -20.59
C GLU A 420 1.72 -7.38 -19.22
N GLN A 421 2.37 -6.82 -18.19
CA GLN A 421 1.76 -6.69 -16.86
C GLN A 421 0.59 -5.72 -16.88
N LEU A 422 0.76 -4.52 -17.46
CA LEU A 422 -0.33 -3.55 -17.60
C LEU A 422 -1.51 -4.15 -18.37
N GLN A 423 -1.23 -4.88 -19.45
CA GLN A 423 -2.25 -5.59 -20.23
C GLN A 423 -3.04 -6.57 -19.36
N SER A 424 -2.34 -7.39 -18.58
CA SER A 424 -2.94 -8.39 -17.70
C SER A 424 -3.80 -7.75 -16.62
N VAL A 425 -3.33 -6.66 -16.01
CA VAL A 425 -3.99 -5.96 -14.90
C VAL A 425 -5.24 -5.22 -15.38
N LEU A 426 -5.14 -4.49 -16.50
CA LEU A 426 -6.22 -3.67 -17.05
C LEU A 426 -7.20 -4.49 -17.93
N GLY A 427 -6.92 -5.77 -18.16
CA GLY A 427 -7.76 -6.65 -18.97
C GLY A 427 -7.80 -6.24 -20.45
N MET A 428 -6.67 -5.81 -20.99
CA MET A 428 -6.55 -5.31 -22.36
C MET A 428 -6.29 -6.45 -23.37
N ASP A 429 -6.79 -6.29 -24.60
CA ASP A 429 -6.54 -7.25 -25.69
C ASP A 429 -5.11 -7.11 -26.27
N THR A 430 -4.58 -5.89 -26.28
CA THR A 430 -3.21 -5.54 -26.68
C THR A 430 -2.77 -4.29 -25.94
N ALA A 431 -1.55 -4.25 -25.39
CA ALA A 431 -0.93 -3.03 -24.92
C ALA A 431 0.17 -2.59 -25.91
N SER A 432 0.04 -1.42 -26.53
CA SER A 432 1.15 -0.80 -27.23
C SER A 432 2.01 -0.01 -26.23
N MET A 433 3.33 -0.01 -26.44
CA MET A 433 4.27 0.81 -25.65
C MET A 433 4.00 2.32 -25.82
N ASP A 434 3.41 2.73 -26.96
CA ASP A 434 3.14 4.14 -27.26
C ASP A 434 1.84 4.67 -26.62
N GLU A 435 1.14 3.83 -25.84
CA GLU A 435 -0.21 4.11 -25.35
C GLU A 435 -0.30 4.25 -23.81
N TRP A 436 0.83 4.11 -23.12
CA TRP A 436 0.96 4.36 -21.68
C TRP A 436 2.12 5.30 -21.38
N ASP A 437 2.06 5.87 -20.18
CA ASP A 437 3.08 6.76 -19.64
C ASP A 437 3.09 6.61 -18.12
N PHE A 438 4.06 7.22 -17.44
CA PHE A 438 4.23 7.04 -16.00
C PHE A 438 4.60 8.33 -15.27
N TYR A 439 4.35 8.34 -13.96
CA TYR A 439 4.90 9.32 -13.06
C TYR A 439 5.46 8.65 -11.80
N LEU A 440 6.37 9.34 -11.14
CA LEU A 440 7.00 8.86 -9.91
C LEU A 440 6.24 9.34 -8.67
N THR A 441 6.34 8.55 -7.61
CA THR A 441 5.86 8.85 -6.27
C THR A 441 6.99 8.51 -5.29
N GLU A 442 6.79 8.79 -4.00
CA GLU A 442 7.80 8.44 -2.99
C GLU A 442 8.18 6.96 -3.00
N THR A 443 7.20 6.08 -3.24
CA THR A 443 7.40 4.62 -3.13
C THR A 443 7.13 3.85 -4.42
N SER A 444 6.55 4.49 -5.44
CA SER A 444 5.99 3.79 -6.60
C SER A 444 6.26 4.50 -7.91
N VAL A 445 6.27 3.70 -8.97
CA VAL A 445 6.09 4.11 -10.36
C VAL A 445 4.63 3.88 -10.69
N VAL A 446 3.91 4.92 -11.13
CA VAL A 446 2.50 4.82 -11.46
C VAL A 446 2.28 5.00 -12.94
N PHE A 447 1.74 3.97 -13.56
CA PHE A 447 1.38 3.91 -14.97
C PHE A 447 -0.06 4.34 -15.20
N PHE A 448 -0.30 4.99 -16.32
CA PHE A 448 -1.63 5.35 -16.78
C PHE A 448 -1.72 5.24 -18.29
N TYR A 449 -2.91 4.90 -18.79
CA TYR A 449 -3.16 4.66 -20.20
C TYR A 449 -3.86 5.84 -20.87
N TYR A 450 -3.59 6.06 -22.15
CA TYR A 450 -4.22 7.14 -22.91
C TYR A 450 -5.68 6.82 -23.32
N ASP A 451 -6.04 5.54 -23.53
CA ASP A 451 -7.43 5.16 -23.82
C ASP A 451 -8.31 5.32 -22.56
N PRO A 452 -9.39 6.12 -22.63
CA PRO A 452 -10.35 6.30 -21.53
C PRO A 452 -10.99 5.04 -20.96
N LYS A 453 -10.97 3.91 -21.69
CA LYS A 453 -11.44 2.63 -21.17
C LYS A 453 -10.54 2.07 -20.06
N TYR A 454 -9.29 2.53 -19.97
CA TYR A 454 -8.26 1.99 -19.09
C TYR A 454 -7.60 3.10 -18.26
N TRP A 455 -8.39 4.06 -17.75
CA TRP A 455 -7.89 5.16 -16.92
C TRP A 455 -7.56 4.78 -15.48
N ASP A 456 -7.82 3.54 -15.07
CA ASP A 456 -7.35 3.05 -13.78
C ASP A 456 -5.82 3.07 -13.78
N SER A 457 -5.25 3.73 -12.78
CA SER A 457 -3.79 3.78 -12.64
C SER A 457 -3.29 2.45 -12.10
N VAL A 458 -2.20 1.96 -12.66
CA VAL A 458 -1.51 0.74 -12.19
C VAL A 458 -0.19 1.18 -11.58
N ALA A 459 0.10 0.80 -10.35
CA ALA A 459 1.38 1.12 -9.74
C ALA A 459 2.25 -0.12 -9.59
N ALA A 460 3.54 0.07 -9.84
CA ALA A 460 4.60 -0.85 -9.47
C ALA A 460 5.50 -0.18 -8.44
N ARG A 461 6.05 -0.96 -7.52
CA ARG A 461 6.94 -0.41 -6.51
C ARG A 461 8.28 0.03 -7.12
N ARG A 462 8.77 1.21 -6.73
CA ARG A 462 10.08 1.73 -7.12
C ARG A 462 11.17 0.86 -6.46
N VAL A 463 12.09 0.31 -7.26
CA VAL A 463 13.19 -0.56 -6.77
C VAL A 463 14.44 0.24 -6.42
N ARG A 464 14.59 1.46 -6.96
CA ARG A 464 15.82 2.27 -6.87
C ARG A 464 15.55 3.75 -6.69
#